data_AF-A0AAN8D8B2-F1
#
_entry.id   AF-A0AAN8D8B2-F1
#
_cell.length_a   1.000
_cell.length_b   1.000
_cell.length_c   1.000
_cell.angle_alpha   90.00
_cell.angle_beta   90.00
_cell.angle_gamma   90.00
#
_symmetry.space_group_name_H-M   'P 1'
#
loop_
_entity.id
_entity.type
_entity.pdbx_description
1 polymer ?
#
loop_
_entity_poly.entity_id
_entity_poly.type
_entity_poly.pdbx_seq_one_letter_code
_entity_poly.pdbx_strand_id
1 'polypeptide(L)'
;MKPSHHEHRNTKPSHHEHGDMKPSHHEHRNTKPSHHEHGDMKPSHHDHRNTKQSHHEHGDMKPSHHEHRNTKQSHHEHRDMKPSHHEHRDTKPSHHEHGDMKPSHHEHRNTKQSHHEHRDMKPSHHEHRDMKQSHHEHGDMKPSHHKHRNTKQSHHEHRDMKPSHHEHRDMKPSHHKHRNTKQSHHEHRDMKPSHHEHRDMKQSHHEHRDMKPSHHEHRDMKPSHQEHRDMKQSHQEHRDMKQSHHEHRDMKPSHHEHRDTKPSHHEHRDTKPSHHEHRDMKQSHHEHRDMKPSHHEHEAVSPRTRSRLTTNTETRSSLTTNTETRSSLTTNTETQSRLTTNTET
;
A
#
# COMPACT_ATOMS: atom_id res chain seq x y z
N MET A 1 39.02 -2.36 34.46
CA MET A 1 38.48 -3.62 35.03
C MET A 1 37.29 -4.07 34.19
N LYS A 2 37.09 -5.39 34.06
CA LYS A 2 36.37 -6.17 33.00
C LYS A 2 34.98 -5.68 32.49
N PRO A 3 34.60 -6.03 31.24
CA PRO A 3 33.20 -6.07 30.76
C PRO A 3 32.47 -7.31 31.31
N SER A 4 31.13 -7.37 31.23
CA SER A 4 30.34 -8.35 31.98
C SER A 4 29.31 -9.17 31.18
N HIS A 5 29.05 -10.38 31.67
CA HIS A 5 27.97 -11.26 31.23
C HIS A 5 27.10 -11.60 32.45
N HIS A 6 25.78 -11.54 32.29
CA HIS A 6 24.82 -11.71 33.38
C HIS A 6 23.66 -12.64 32.94
N GLU A 7 23.57 -13.86 33.51
CA GLU A 7 22.39 -14.72 33.37
C GLU A 7 21.45 -14.51 34.57
N HIS A 8 20.18 -14.22 34.30
CA HIS A 8 19.12 -14.03 35.29
C HIS A 8 17.96 -14.99 35.02
N ARG A 9 17.83 -16.02 35.85
CA ARG A 9 16.86 -17.11 35.65
C ARG A 9 15.83 -17.20 36.77
N ASN A 10 14.56 -17.37 36.40
CA ASN A 10 13.40 -17.50 37.30
C ASN A 10 13.23 -16.29 38.26
N THR A 11 13.45 -15.06 37.79
CA THR A 11 13.47 -13.86 38.64
C THR A 11 12.17 -13.63 39.43
N LYS A 12 12.31 -12.99 40.60
CA LYS A 12 11.19 -12.30 41.27
C LYS A 12 10.83 -11.04 40.45
N PRO A 13 9.66 -10.40 40.69
CA PRO A 13 9.43 -9.07 40.12
C PRO A 13 10.52 -8.10 40.59
N SER A 14 10.93 -7.17 39.73
CA SER A 14 12.07 -6.28 39.98
C SER A 14 11.90 -4.92 39.31
N HIS A 15 12.29 -3.87 40.03
CA HIS A 15 12.60 -2.55 39.45
C HIS A 15 14.11 -2.44 39.34
N HIS A 16 14.61 -1.88 38.24
CA HIS A 16 16.02 -1.56 38.08
C HIS A 16 16.17 -0.20 37.41
N GLU A 17 16.76 0.75 38.12
CA GLU A 17 17.17 2.04 37.56
C GLU A 17 18.70 2.04 37.41
N HIS A 18 19.18 2.42 36.23
CA HIS A 18 20.60 2.45 35.92
C HIS A 18 20.99 3.73 35.17
N GLY A 19 22.06 4.39 35.63
CA GLY A 19 22.79 5.37 34.83
C GLY A 19 23.64 4.69 33.75
N ASP A 20 24.81 5.27 33.47
CA ASP A 20 25.82 4.74 32.53
C ASP A 20 26.07 3.22 32.64
N MET A 21 25.45 2.43 31.76
CA MET A 21 25.76 1.02 31.61
C MET A 21 27.10 0.85 30.89
N LYS A 22 27.87 -0.15 31.31
CA LYS A 22 29.08 -0.63 30.61
C LYS A 22 28.67 -1.68 29.56
N PRO A 23 29.51 -1.95 28.54
CA PRO A 23 29.22 -3.01 27.57
C PRO A 23 29.00 -4.35 28.28
N SER A 24 27.84 -4.95 28.05
CA SER A 24 27.38 -6.14 28.76
C SER A 24 26.52 -7.07 27.90
N HIS A 25 26.47 -8.34 28.29
CA HIS A 25 25.56 -9.34 27.75
C HIS A 25 24.59 -9.78 28.84
N HIS A 26 23.28 -9.72 28.58
CA HIS A 26 22.23 -10.00 29.55
C HIS A 26 21.28 -11.08 29.02
N GLU A 27 21.34 -12.28 29.61
CA GLU A 27 20.37 -13.34 29.37
C GLU A 27 19.32 -13.37 30.48
N HIS A 28 18.04 -13.23 30.13
CA HIS A 28 16.92 -13.18 31.07
C HIS A 28 15.90 -14.29 30.76
N ARG A 29 15.80 -15.30 31.62
CA ARG A 29 14.96 -16.49 31.38
C ARG A 29 13.89 -16.71 32.44
N ASN A 30 12.65 -16.88 31.98
CA ASN A 30 11.45 -17.08 32.81
C ASN A 30 11.20 -15.91 33.79
N THR A 31 11.31 -14.66 33.32
CA THR A 31 11.16 -13.48 34.20
C THR A 31 9.71 -13.22 34.59
N LYS A 32 9.51 -12.84 35.86
CA LYS A 32 8.28 -12.20 36.35
C LYS A 32 8.24 -10.71 35.90
N PRO A 33 7.14 -9.97 36.11
CA PRO A 33 7.04 -8.57 35.69
C PRO A 33 8.24 -7.73 36.15
N SER A 34 8.86 -6.99 35.24
CA SER A 34 10.07 -6.21 35.51
C SER A 34 10.05 -4.84 34.83
N HIS A 35 10.43 -3.79 35.57
CA HIS A 35 10.75 -2.46 35.05
C HIS A 35 12.27 -2.33 34.90
N HIS A 36 12.72 -1.68 33.82
CA HIS A 36 14.12 -1.32 33.61
C HIS A 36 14.19 0.08 32.99
N GLU A 37 14.74 1.02 33.74
CA GLU A 37 15.04 2.39 33.28
C GLU A 37 16.55 2.55 33.13
N HIS A 38 16.98 3.03 31.97
CA HIS A 38 18.40 3.25 31.68
C HIS A 38 18.66 4.62 31.03
N GLY A 39 19.67 5.32 31.53
CA GLY A 39 20.23 6.51 30.88
C GLY A 39 21.07 6.16 29.64
N ASP A 40 22.38 6.33 29.75
CA ASP A 40 23.34 6.01 28.68
C ASP A 40 23.67 4.49 28.65
N MET A 41 23.30 3.80 27.58
CA MET A 41 23.68 2.41 27.32
C MET A 41 24.91 2.36 26.41
N LYS A 42 25.98 1.70 26.86
CA LYS A 42 27.11 1.28 26.01
C LYS A 42 26.76 -0.06 25.33
N PRO A 43 27.42 -0.44 24.20
CA PRO A 43 26.97 -1.54 23.35
C PRO A 43 26.67 -2.84 24.10
N SER A 44 25.47 -3.39 23.92
CA SER A 44 24.94 -4.49 24.72
C SER A 44 24.16 -5.53 23.91
N HIS A 45 24.06 -6.74 24.45
CA HIS A 45 23.23 -7.83 23.94
C HIS A 45 22.20 -8.22 25.02
N HIS A 46 20.94 -8.35 24.66
CA HIS A 46 19.82 -8.56 25.60
C HIS A 46 18.86 -9.64 25.10
N ASP A 47 18.89 -10.81 25.74
CA ASP A 47 18.12 -11.98 25.32
C ASP A 47 17.08 -12.36 26.38
N HIS A 48 15.82 -12.00 26.12
CA HIS A 48 14.71 -12.11 27.05
C HIS A 48 13.75 -13.22 26.62
N ARG A 49 13.73 -14.33 27.37
CA ARG A 49 12.97 -15.54 27.02
C ARG A 49 11.94 -15.93 28.08
N ASN A 50 10.69 -16.13 27.65
CA ASN A 50 9.53 -16.47 28.50
C ASN A 50 9.18 -15.37 29.54
N THR A 51 9.27 -14.10 29.14
CA THR A 51 8.98 -12.94 29.99
C THR A 51 7.48 -12.75 30.21
N LYS A 52 7.04 -12.59 31.46
CA LYS A 52 5.62 -12.32 31.76
C LYS A 52 5.18 -10.90 31.38
N GLN A 53 5.97 -9.90 31.75
CA GLN A 53 5.72 -8.50 31.46
C GLN A 53 7.07 -7.79 31.56
N SER A 54 7.38 -6.90 30.63
CA SER A 54 8.60 -6.10 30.67
C SER A 54 8.34 -4.68 30.20
N HIS A 55 8.67 -3.72 31.05
CA HIS A 55 8.73 -2.30 30.71
C HIS A 55 10.20 -1.90 30.65
N HIS A 56 10.55 -1.15 29.60
CA HIS A 56 11.91 -0.85 29.21
C HIS A 56 11.96 0.58 28.69
N GLU A 57 12.53 1.48 29.48
CA GLU A 57 12.70 2.90 29.15
C GLU A 57 14.20 3.20 28.99
N HIS A 58 14.56 3.80 27.87
CA HIS A 58 15.96 3.99 27.49
C HIS A 58 16.21 5.38 26.91
N GLY A 59 17.18 6.09 27.50
CA GLY A 59 17.68 7.36 26.99
C GLY A 59 18.50 7.18 25.72
N ASP A 60 19.81 7.01 25.90
CA ASP A 60 20.80 7.13 24.83
C ASP A 60 21.50 5.78 24.59
N MET A 61 21.03 5.02 23.59
CA MET A 61 21.53 3.68 23.25
C MET A 61 22.67 3.74 22.24
N LYS A 62 23.83 3.17 22.60
CA LYS A 62 24.91 2.78 21.66
C LYS A 62 24.59 1.39 21.09
N PRO A 63 25.19 0.97 19.94
CA PRO A 63 24.72 -0.17 19.16
C PRO A 63 24.40 -1.43 19.96
N SER A 64 23.16 -1.90 19.88
CA SER A 64 22.63 -2.98 20.70
C SER A 64 21.89 -4.05 19.88
N HIS A 65 21.80 -5.26 20.44
CA HIS A 65 21.01 -6.35 19.90
C HIS A 65 20.03 -6.87 20.97
N HIS A 66 18.77 -7.07 20.59
CA HIS A 66 17.70 -7.50 21.51
C HIS A 66 16.89 -8.66 20.92
N GLU A 67 16.99 -9.89 21.47
CA GLU A 67 16.01 -10.97 21.21
C GLU A 67 14.96 -10.99 22.33
N HIS A 68 13.68 -10.78 22.00
CA HIS A 68 12.56 -10.92 22.92
C HIS A 68 11.64 -12.05 22.46
N ARG A 69 11.64 -13.17 23.20
CA ARG A 69 10.94 -14.41 22.80
C ARG A 69 9.94 -14.90 23.84
N ASN A 70 8.71 -15.15 23.39
CA ASN A 70 7.57 -15.59 24.21
C ASN A 70 7.16 -14.57 25.30
N THR A 71 7.21 -13.27 24.99
CA THR A 71 6.81 -12.20 25.91
C THR A 71 5.28 -12.02 25.97
N LYS A 72 4.67 -12.03 27.16
CA LYS A 72 3.21 -11.86 27.31
C LYS A 72 2.73 -10.42 27.48
N GLN A 73 3.63 -9.46 27.64
CA GLN A 73 3.38 -8.02 27.52
C GLN A 73 4.72 -7.30 27.47
N SER A 74 4.90 -6.35 26.55
CA SER A 74 6.05 -5.45 26.58
C SER A 74 5.66 -4.00 26.32
N HIS A 75 6.35 -3.06 26.98
CA HIS A 75 6.47 -1.66 26.57
C HIS A 75 7.95 -1.37 26.38
N HIS A 76 8.30 -0.69 25.30
CA HIS A 76 9.66 -0.34 24.93
C HIS A 76 9.68 1.12 24.48
N GLU A 77 10.30 1.98 25.25
CA GLU A 77 10.45 3.41 24.95
C GLU A 77 11.93 3.73 24.80
N HIS A 78 12.31 4.28 23.65
CA HIS A 78 13.70 4.61 23.36
C HIS A 78 13.82 6.00 22.74
N ARG A 79 14.51 6.90 23.43
CA ARG A 79 14.63 8.29 23.00
C ARG A 79 15.60 8.45 21.81
N ASP A 80 16.83 7.96 21.97
CA ASP A 80 17.92 8.13 21.00
C ASP A 80 18.65 6.79 20.80
N MET A 81 18.55 6.19 19.60
CA MET A 81 19.19 4.92 19.28
C MET A 81 20.24 5.02 18.18
N LYS A 82 21.44 4.51 18.47
CA LYS A 82 22.51 4.23 17.49
C LYS A 82 22.37 2.76 17.02
N PRO A 83 22.94 2.39 15.85
CA PRO A 83 22.50 1.25 15.05
C PRO A 83 22.19 -0.03 15.85
N SER A 84 20.93 -0.46 15.81
CA SER A 84 20.41 -1.56 16.64
C SER A 84 19.70 -2.63 15.82
N HIS A 85 19.64 -3.84 16.38
CA HIS A 85 18.92 -4.97 15.81
C HIS A 85 17.93 -5.53 16.84
N HIS A 86 16.67 -5.66 16.46
CA HIS A 86 15.58 -6.08 17.35
C HIS A 86 14.81 -7.25 16.75
N GLU A 87 14.82 -8.39 17.45
CA GLU A 87 14.01 -9.57 17.11
C GLU A 87 12.94 -9.80 18.17
N HIS A 88 11.67 -9.61 17.81
CA HIS A 88 10.54 -9.83 18.71
C HIS A 88 9.70 -11.01 18.22
N ARG A 89 9.84 -12.14 18.90
CA ARG A 89 9.20 -13.41 18.55
C ARG A 89 8.12 -13.82 19.55
N ASP A 90 6.96 -14.13 18.99
CA ASP A 90 5.81 -14.66 19.71
C ASP A 90 5.24 -13.70 20.81
N THR A 91 5.48 -12.38 20.69
CA THR A 91 5.11 -11.31 21.64
C THR A 91 3.62 -10.90 21.57
N LYS A 92 2.92 -10.87 22.71
CA LYS A 92 1.45 -10.72 22.75
C LYS A 92 0.94 -10.20 24.12
N PRO A 93 0.60 -8.90 24.33
CA PRO A 93 0.73 -7.73 23.44
C PRO A 93 2.14 -7.09 23.45
N SER A 94 2.36 -6.05 22.65
CA SER A 94 3.58 -5.22 22.70
C SER A 94 3.39 -3.77 22.21
N HIS A 95 3.86 -2.79 22.97
CA HIS A 95 4.04 -1.39 22.53
C HIS A 95 5.53 -1.11 22.29
N HIS A 96 5.83 -0.27 21.31
CA HIS A 96 7.17 0.18 20.97
C HIS A 96 7.11 1.65 20.51
N GLU A 97 7.72 2.56 21.26
CA GLU A 97 7.85 3.98 20.92
C GLU A 97 9.33 4.36 20.77
N HIS A 98 9.62 5.10 19.72
CA HIS A 98 10.98 5.41 19.33
C HIS A 98 11.11 6.85 18.81
N GLY A 99 11.99 7.64 19.43
CA GLY A 99 12.32 9.00 19.03
C GLY A 99 13.22 9.04 17.79
N ASP A 100 14.51 9.26 18.03
CA ASP A 100 15.54 9.42 17.00
C ASP A 100 16.27 8.09 16.76
N MET A 101 16.11 7.46 15.60
CA MET A 101 16.86 6.26 15.21
C MET A 101 17.96 6.56 14.19
N LYS A 102 19.10 5.89 14.38
CA LYS A 102 20.17 5.66 13.39
C LYS A 102 20.18 4.18 13.01
N PRO A 103 20.73 3.79 11.84
CA PRO A 103 20.29 2.65 11.06
C PRO A 103 19.94 1.36 11.83
N SER A 104 18.67 0.97 11.78
CA SER A 104 18.09 -0.10 12.58
C SER A 104 17.45 -1.21 11.74
N HIS A 105 17.42 -2.42 12.28
CA HIS A 105 16.71 -3.55 11.69
C HIS A 105 15.78 -4.19 12.73
N HIS A 106 14.53 -4.44 12.33
CA HIS A 106 13.48 -4.96 13.21
C HIS A 106 12.80 -6.18 12.56
N GLU A 107 12.94 -7.39 13.13
CA GLU A 107 12.04 -8.52 12.83
C GLU A 107 10.99 -8.66 13.95
N HIS A 108 9.71 -8.63 13.58
CA HIS A 108 8.59 -8.94 14.47
C HIS A 108 7.79 -10.13 13.92
N ARG A 109 7.67 -11.19 14.72
CA ARG A 109 7.09 -12.46 14.27
C ARG A 109 6.07 -13.05 15.23
N ASN A 110 4.94 -13.52 14.68
CA ASN A 110 3.82 -14.14 15.41
C ASN A 110 3.21 -13.22 16.49
N THR A 111 3.19 -11.90 16.28
CA THR A 111 2.65 -10.96 17.28
C THR A 111 1.11 -11.01 17.35
N LYS A 112 0.56 -10.50 18.45
CA LYS A 112 -0.86 -10.11 18.54
C LYS A 112 -0.94 -8.80 19.30
N GLN A 113 -1.71 -7.83 18.81
CA GLN A 113 -1.90 -6.52 19.45
C GLN A 113 -0.56 -5.81 19.64
N SER A 114 -0.10 -5.19 18.55
CA SER A 114 1.19 -4.50 18.49
C SER A 114 1.05 -3.07 17.98
N HIS A 115 1.53 -2.10 18.75
CA HIS A 115 1.63 -0.70 18.34
C HIS A 115 3.10 -0.34 18.21
N HIS A 116 3.43 0.34 17.12
CA HIS A 116 4.78 0.78 16.78
C HIS A 116 4.73 2.24 16.36
N GLU A 117 5.41 3.11 17.09
CA GLU A 117 5.47 4.55 16.81
C GLU A 117 6.93 4.99 16.68
N HIS A 118 7.26 5.59 15.55
CA HIS A 118 8.65 5.99 15.24
C HIS A 118 8.69 7.42 14.71
N ARG A 119 9.39 8.32 15.39
CA ARG A 119 9.36 9.75 15.07
C ARG A 119 10.34 10.17 13.98
N ASP A 120 11.62 9.86 14.12
CA ASP A 120 12.70 10.37 13.27
C ASP A 120 13.67 9.23 12.86
N MET A 121 13.37 8.56 11.75
CA MET A 121 14.06 7.35 11.30
C MET A 121 15.15 7.63 10.27
N LYS A 122 16.33 7.04 10.47
CA LYS A 122 17.48 7.06 9.53
C LYS A 122 17.87 5.60 9.23
N PRO A 123 18.43 5.30 8.05
CA PRO A 123 17.99 4.18 7.21
C PRO A 123 17.65 2.85 7.91
N SER A 124 16.38 2.45 7.81
CA SER A 124 15.83 1.30 8.57
C SER A 124 15.23 0.20 7.69
N HIS A 125 15.16 -1.00 8.25
CA HIS A 125 14.54 -2.17 7.61
C HIS A 125 13.61 -2.87 8.61
N HIS A 126 12.37 -3.12 8.19
CA HIS A 126 11.32 -3.68 9.05
C HIS A 126 10.70 -4.92 8.41
N GLU A 127 10.87 -6.08 9.03
CA GLU A 127 10.17 -7.32 8.67
C GLU A 127 9.08 -7.64 9.70
N HIS A 128 7.83 -7.70 9.27
CA HIS A 128 6.68 -7.98 10.12
C HIS A 128 5.91 -9.20 9.59
N ARG A 129 5.85 -10.27 10.39
CA ARG A 129 5.37 -11.58 9.95
C ARG A 129 4.33 -12.19 10.89
N ASP A 130 3.24 -12.71 10.31
CA ASP A 130 2.19 -13.45 11.01
C ASP A 130 1.52 -12.60 12.13
N MET A 131 1.43 -11.28 11.89
CA MET A 131 0.89 -10.23 12.76
C MET A 131 -0.65 -10.26 12.87
N LYS A 132 -1.21 -9.85 14.01
CA LYS A 132 -2.68 -9.65 14.18
C LYS A 132 -2.98 -8.43 15.03
N GLN A 133 -3.83 -7.52 14.54
CA GLN A 133 -4.15 -6.23 15.16
C GLN A 133 -2.87 -5.41 15.38
N SER A 134 -2.44 -4.69 14.34
CA SER A 134 -1.21 -3.90 14.37
C SER A 134 -1.41 -2.46 13.90
N HIS A 135 -0.95 -1.50 14.70
CA HIS A 135 -0.83 -0.09 14.33
C HIS A 135 0.64 0.23 14.10
N HIS A 136 0.93 0.96 13.03
CA HIS A 136 2.25 1.46 12.71
C HIS A 136 2.13 2.95 12.37
N GLU A 137 2.60 3.84 13.24
CA GLU A 137 2.71 5.28 12.94
C GLU A 137 4.18 5.66 12.77
N HIS A 138 4.46 6.43 11.73
CA HIS A 138 5.80 6.81 11.35
C HIS A 138 5.89 8.26 10.88
N GLY A 139 6.74 9.02 11.55
CA GLY A 139 7.19 10.35 11.16
C GLY A 139 8.32 10.33 10.13
N ASP A 140 9.25 11.28 10.25
CA ASP A 140 10.17 11.74 9.21
C ASP A 140 11.24 10.70 8.83
N MET A 141 10.90 9.79 7.90
CA MET A 141 11.80 8.71 7.45
C MET A 141 12.83 9.13 6.40
N LYS A 142 14.05 8.60 6.58
CA LYS A 142 15.17 8.57 5.62
C LYS A 142 15.58 7.09 5.39
N PRO A 143 16.12 6.72 4.21
CA PRO A 143 15.67 5.60 3.39
C PRO A 143 15.23 4.31 4.12
N SER A 144 13.98 3.89 3.92
CA SER A 144 13.42 2.72 4.61
C SER A 144 12.87 1.61 3.69
N HIS A 145 12.92 0.37 4.16
CA HIS A 145 12.22 -0.76 3.56
C HIS A 145 11.31 -1.47 4.58
N HIS A 146 10.09 -1.80 4.16
CA HIS A 146 9.06 -2.40 5.00
C HIS A 146 8.47 -3.64 4.34
N LYS A 147 8.60 -4.80 4.97
CA LYS A 147 8.12 -6.09 4.47
C LYS A 147 7.08 -6.66 5.44
N HIS A 148 5.81 -6.68 5.04
CA HIS A 148 4.71 -7.18 5.86
C HIS A 148 4.10 -8.44 5.25
N ARG A 149 4.01 -9.53 6.02
CA ARG A 149 3.48 -10.83 5.56
C ARG A 149 2.47 -11.43 6.52
N ASN A 150 1.33 -11.87 5.97
CA ASN A 150 0.24 -12.56 6.69
C ASN A 150 -0.47 -11.71 7.76
N THR A 151 -0.36 -10.37 7.70
CA THR A 151 -0.97 -9.45 8.66
C THR A 151 -2.50 -9.46 8.61
N LYS A 152 -3.16 -9.35 9.77
CA LYS A 152 -4.62 -9.23 9.86
C LYS A 152 -5.03 -8.03 10.72
N GLN A 153 -5.93 -7.19 10.18
CA GLN A 153 -6.36 -5.91 10.76
C GLN A 153 -5.15 -5.00 11.06
N SER A 154 -4.71 -4.22 10.07
CA SER A 154 -3.64 -3.22 10.28
C SER A 154 -4.01 -1.81 9.86
N HIS A 155 -3.45 -0.83 10.57
CA HIS A 155 -3.31 0.56 10.15
C HIS A 155 -1.81 0.84 9.93
N HIS A 156 -1.51 1.60 8.88
CA HIS A 156 -0.17 2.10 8.58
C HIS A 156 -0.27 3.59 8.26
N GLU A 157 0.32 4.45 9.08
CA GLU A 157 0.35 5.89 8.87
C GLU A 157 1.79 6.37 8.71
N HIS A 158 2.06 7.07 7.62
CA HIS A 158 3.39 7.40 7.16
C HIS A 158 3.47 8.86 6.72
N ARG A 159 4.38 9.63 7.32
CA ARG A 159 4.49 11.07 7.10
C ARG A 159 5.90 11.47 6.68
N ASP A 160 5.98 12.37 5.70
CA ASP A 160 7.21 13.02 5.26
C ASP A 160 8.30 11.99 4.83
N MET A 161 7.89 10.90 4.16
CA MET A 161 8.74 9.75 3.76
C MET A 161 9.73 10.06 2.62
N LYS A 162 11.00 9.64 2.74
CA LYS A 162 12.08 9.97 1.78
C LYS A 162 13.16 8.87 1.64
N PRO A 163 13.44 8.40 0.41
CA PRO A 163 12.61 7.42 -0.32
C PRO A 163 12.20 6.21 0.54
N SER A 164 11.15 5.48 0.15
CA SER A 164 10.79 4.21 0.83
C SER A 164 10.32 3.12 -0.14
N HIS A 165 10.36 1.87 0.32
CA HIS A 165 9.84 0.73 -0.41
C HIS A 165 9.06 -0.18 0.54
N HIS A 166 7.83 -0.54 0.15
CA HIS A 166 6.92 -1.33 0.96
C HIS A 166 6.49 -2.57 0.17
N GLU A 167 6.74 -3.78 0.70
CA GLU A 167 6.18 -5.05 0.22
C GLU A 167 5.12 -5.53 1.21
N HIS A 168 3.89 -5.70 0.73
CA HIS A 168 2.75 -6.14 1.51
C HIS A 168 2.15 -7.41 0.92
N ARG A 169 2.23 -8.52 1.66
CA ARG A 169 1.72 -9.82 1.24
C ARG A 169 0.67 -10.37 2.21
N ASP A 170 -0.44 -10.80 1.65
CA ASP A 170 -1.50 -11.54 2.35
C ASP A 170 -2.24 -10.73 3.45
N MET A 171 -2.21 -9.39 3.40
CA MET A 171 -2.82 -8.46 4.38
C MET A 171 -4.36 -8.45 4.33
N LYS A 172 -5.05 -8.70 5.46
CA LYS A 172 -6.53 -8.88 5.48
C LYS A 172 -7.22 -8.48 6.82
N PRO A 173 -8.01 -7.40 6.90
CA PRO A 173 -8.00 -6.16 6.09
C PRO A 173 -6.82 -5.24 6.47
N SER A 174 -6.62 -4.15 5.73
CA SER A 174 -5.68 -3.06 6.10
C SER A 174 -6.12 -1.68 5.60
N HIS A 175 -5.74 -0.62 6.33
CA HIS A 175 -5.75 0.77 5.85
C HIS A 175 -4.32 1.33 5.81
N HIS A 176 -4.02 2.19 4.84
CA HIS A 176 -2.71 2.81 4.62
C HIS A 176 -2.88 4.30 4.33
N LYS A 177 -2.18 5.15 5.07
CA LYS A 177 -2.22 6.61 4.94
C LYS A 177 -0.81 7.15 4.72
N HIS A 178 -0.57 7.83 3.60
CA HIS A 178 0.74 8.37 3.24
C HIS A 178 0.68 9.86 2.91
N ARG A 179 1.52 10.66 3.56
CA ARG A 179 1.58 12.12 3.37
C ARG A 179 3.01 12.60 3.08
N ASN A 180 3.16 13.51 2.11
CA ASN A 180 4.42 14.18 1.75
C ASN A 180 5.53 13.23 1.25
N THR A 181 5.17 12.12 0.61
CA THR A 181 6.12 11.10 0.12
C THR A 181 6.95 11.60 -1.08
N LYS A 182 8.29 11.61 -0.96
CA LYS A 182 9.15 12.08 -2.07
C LYS A 182 9.31 11.07 -3.21
N GLN A 183 9.57 9.81 -2.88
CA GLN A 183 9.74 8.70 -3.82
C GLN A 183 9.33 7.42 -3.08
N SER A 184 8.41 6.62 -3.65
CA SER A 184 8.07 5.32 -3.07
C SER A 184 7.77 4.22 -4.09
N HIS A 185 8.04 2.98 -3.71
CA HIS A 185 7.63 1.77 -4.42
C HIS A 185 6.76 0.91 -3.51
N HIS A 186 5.53 0.61 -3.93
CA HIS A 186 4.54 -0.13 -3.16
C HIS A 186 4.14 -1.41 -3.91
N GLU A 187 4.58 -2.56 -3.42
CA GLU A 187 4.16 -3.88 -3.91
C GLU A 187 3.08 -4.46 -2.99
N HIS A 188 1.94 -4.84 -3.55
CA HIS A 188 0.78 -5.33 -2.83
C HIS A 188 0.25 -6.62 -3.45
N ARG A 189 0.31 -7.72 -2.69
CA ARG A 189 -0.16 -9.03 -3.13
C ARG A 189 -1.18 -9.63 -2.16
N ASP A 190 -2.25 -10.17 -2.71
CA ASP A 190 -3.28 -10.93 -1.97
C ASP A 190 -4.01 -10.10 -0.89
N MET A 191 -4.13 -8.77 -1.07
CA MET A 191 -4.78 -7.82 -0.15
C MET A 191 -6.32 -7.92 -0.20
N LYS A 192 -7.00 -8.14 0.93
CA LYS A 192 -8.44 -8.48 0.95
C LYS A 192 -9.16 -8.07 2.26
N PRO A 193 -10.02 -7.03 2.28
CA PRO A 193 -10.05 -5.79 1.49
C PRO A 193 -8.97 -4.78 1.96
N SER A 194 -8.81 -3.63 1.26
CA SER A 194 -7.92 -2.55 1.74
C SER A 194 -8.33 -1.15 1.30
N HIS A 195 -7.94 -0.11 2.04
CA HIS A 195 -8.14 1.29 1.67
C HIS A 195 -6.81 2.06 1.79
N HIS A 196 -6.55 2.94 0.83
CA HIS A 196 -5.29 3.67 0.69
C HIS A 196 -5.56 5.17 0.47
N GLU A 197 -5.05 6.03 1.35
CA GLU A 197 -5.07 7.49 1.20
C GLU A 197 -3.65 7.99 0.96
N HIS A 198 -3.42 8.68 -0.17
CA HIS A 198 -2.13 9.22 -0.55
C HIS A 198 -2.22 10.70 -0.84
N ARG A 199 -1.34 11.49 -0.21
CA ARG A 199 -1.33 12.95 -0.33
C ARG A 199 0.08 13.50 -0.55
N ASP A 200 0.19 14.47 -1.46
CA ASP A 200 1.40 15.27 -1.71
C ASP A 200 2.62 14.40 -2.15
N MET A 201 2.40 13.38 -3.00
CA MET A 201 3.44 12.44 -3.45
C MET A 201 4.15 12.88 -4.74
N LYS A 202 5.50 12.81 -4.77
CA LYS A 202 6.36 13.40 -5.81
C LYS A 202 7.10 12.44 -6.75
N GLN A 203 6.94 11.14 -6.54
CA GLN A 203 7.22 10.04 -7.47
C GLN A 203 6.71 8.74 -6.83
N SER A 204 5.90 7.93 -7.51
CA SER A 204 5.56 6.60 -6.99
C SER A 204 5.38 5.52 -8.04
N HIS A 205 5.69 4.28 -7.65
CA HIS A 205 5.31 3.04 -8.32
C HIS A 205 4.35 2.27 -7.42
N HIS A 206 3.26 1.74 -7.97
CA HIS A 206 2.32 0.88 -7.26
C HIS A 206 2.03 -0.37 -8.08
N GLU A 207 2.34 -1.55 -7.53
CA GLU A 207 2.05 -2.84 -8.14
C GLU A 207 1.05 -3.60 -7.27
N HIS A 208 -0.10 -3.94 -7.84
CA HIS A 208 -1.24 -4.51 -7.12
C HIS A 208 -1.70 -5.82 -7.77
N ARG A 209 -1.62 -6.92 -7.02
CA ARG A 209 -1.93 -8.26 -7.52
C ARG A 209 -2.92 -9.01 -6.61
N ASP A 210 -3.87 -9.71 -7.23
CA ASP A 210 -4.83 -10.61 -6.56
C ASP A 210 -5.77 -9.87 -5.57
N MET A 211 -6.10 -8.61 -5.85
CA MET A 211 -6.83 -7.69 -4.96
C MET A 211 -8.34 -8.00 -4.87
N LYS A 212 -8.90 -8.05 -3.66
CA LYS A 212 -10.36 -7.91 -3.40
C LYS A 212 -10.68 -6.45 -3.01
N PRO A 213 -11.95 -6.00 -2.90
CA PRO A 213 -12.35 -4.59 -2.99
C PRO A 213 -11.40 -3.60 -2.32
N SER A 214 -10.95 -2.61 -3.10
CA SER A 214 -10.11 -1.53 -2.61
C SER A 214 -10.63 -0.15 -2.97
N HIS A 215 -10.29 0.83 -2.11
CA HIS A 215 -10.59 2.25 -2.30
C HIS A 215 -9.27 3.02 -2.25
N HIS A 216 -8.97 3.77 -3.31
CA HIS A 216 -7.72 4.51 -3.45
C HIS A 216 -8.02 6.00 -3.62
N GLU A 217 -7.62 6.81 -2.65
CA GLU A 217 -7.73 8.27 -2.70
C GLU A 217 -6.34 8.88 -2.91
N HIS A 218 -6.21 9.70 -3.93
CA HIS A 218 -4.93 10.21 -4.41
C HIS A 218 -5.00 11.71 -4.67
N ARG A 219 -4.35 12.48 -3.80
CA ARG A 219 -4.26 13.95 -3.91
C ARG A 219 -2.84 14.41 -4.21
N ASP A 220 -2.75 15.31 -5.19
CA ASP A 220 -1.53 16.05 -5.54
C ASP A 220 -0.39 15.17 -6.11
N MET A 221 -0.73 14.09 -6.83
CA MET A 221 0.16 13.05 -7.40
C MET A 221 0.98 13.46 -8.63
N LYS A 222 2.32 13.47 -8.54
CA LYS A 222 3.18 14.06 -9.58
C LYS A 222 4.62 13.49 -9.63
N PRO A 223 5.02 12.56 -10.53
CA PRO A 223 4.25 11.63 -11.37
C PRO A 223 4.00 10.28 -10.66
N SER A 224 3.24 9.37 -11.29
CA SER A 224 3.00 8.01 -10.76
C SER A 224 2.80 6.93 -11.83
N HIS A 225 3.30 5.71 -11.58
CA HIS A 225 2.96 4.50 -12.32
C HIS A 225 2.07 3.59 -11.45
N GLN A 226 1.06 2.95 -12.04
CA GLN A 226 0.19 2.00 -11.35
C GLN A 226 -0.07 0.78 -12.22
N GLU A 227 0.25 -0.41 -11.71
CA GLU A 227 -0.05 -1.70 -12.32
C GLU A 227 -1.05 -2.48 -11.47
N HIS A 228 -2.15 -2.90 -12.07
CA HIS A 228 -3.25 -3.60 -11.41
C HIS A 228 -3.57 -4.91 -12.13
N ARG A 229 -3.44 -6.03 -11.42
CA ARG A 229 -3.65 -7.37 -11.97
C ARG A 229 -4.57 -8.22 -11.07
N ASP A 230 -5.48 -8.97 -11.69
CA ASP A 230 -6.38 -9.93 -11.02
C ASP A 230 -7.26 -9.24 -9.93
N MET A 231 -7.63 -7.97 -10.15
CA MET A 231 -8.35 -7.10 -9.21
C MET A 231 -9.88 -7.15 -9.39
N LYS A 232 -10.63 -7.31 -8.29
CA LYS A 232 -12.07 -7.62 -8.36
C LYS A 232 -13.03 -6.42 -8.36
N GLN A 233 -12.71 -5.35 -7.67
CA GLN A 233 -13.51 -4.13 -7.60
C GLN A 233 -12.60 -3.05 -7.05
N SER A 234 -12.63 -1.88 -7.67
CA SER A 234 -11.89 -0.71 -7.21
C SER A 234 -12.76 0.53 -7.33
N HIS A 235 -12.59 1.41 -6.36
CA HIS A 235 -12.92 2.83 -6.48
C HIS A 235 -11.60 3.59 -6.43
N GLN A 236 -11.39 4.50 -7.38
CA GLN A 236 -10.19 5.32 -7.47
C GLN A 236 -10.58 6.80 -7.62
N GLU A 237 -10.16 7.63 -6.68
CA GLU A 237 -10.36 9.08 -6.71
C GLU A 237 -9.00 9.78 -6.87
N HIS A 238 -8.85 10.55 -7.95
CA HIS A 238 -7.60 11.22 -8.30
C HIS A 238 -7.80 12.72 -8.48
N ARG A 239 -7.06 13.51 -7.70
CA ARG A 239 -7.10 14.97 -7.72
C ARG A 239 -5.73 15.60 -7.91
N ASP A 240 -5.65 16.63 -8.75
CA ASP A 240 -4.46 17.47 -8.97
C ASP A 240 -3.25 16.66 -9.48
N MET A 241 -3.51 15.68 -10.36
CA MET A 241 -2.52 14.73 -10.91
C MET A 241 -1.84 15.25 -12.19
N LYS A 242 -0.50 15.16 -12.28
CA LYS A 242 0.26 15.75 -13.42
C LYS A 242 0.51 14.83 -14.61
N GLN A 243 0.90 13.59 -14.34
CA GLN A 243 1.32 12.61 -15.34
C GLN A 243 1.21 11.25 -14.68
N SER A 244 0.53 10.32 -15.36
CA SER A 244 0.39 8.95 -14.89
C SER A 244 0.40 7.93 -16.02
N HIS A 245 0.82 6.72 -15.68
CA HIS A 245 0.67 5.53 -16.49
C HIS A 245 -0.09 4.49 -15.66
N HIS A 246 -1.13 3.90 -16.24
CA HIS A 246 -2.01 2.96 -15.57
C HIS A 246 -2.17 1.70 -16.42
N GLU A 247 -1.69 0.55 -15.94
CA GLU A 247 -1.86 -0.73 -16.60
C GLU A 247 -2.85 -1.61 -15.82
N HIS A 248 -3.89 -2.08 -16.48
CA HIS A 248 -5.00 -2.81 -15.86
C HIS A 248 -5.26 -4.13 -16.58
N ARG A 249 -5.15 -5.24 -15.85
CA ARG A 249 -5.31 -6.58 -16.39
C ARG A 249 -6.26 -7.44 -15.54
N ASP A 250 -7.17 -8.15 -16.20
CA ASP A 250 -8.12 -9.09 -15.58
C ASP A 250 -9.06 -8.40 -14.54
N MET A 251 -9.43 -7.13 -14.79
CA MET A 251 -10.30 -6.33 -13.91
C MET A 251 -11.78 -6.72 -14.01
N LYS A 252 -12.50 -6.68 -12.88
CA LYS A 252 -13.99 -6.60 -12.88
C LYS A 252 -14.45 -5.15 -12.61
N PRO A 253 -15.77 -4.83 -12.56
CA PRO A 253 -16.26 -3.46 -12.54
C PRO A 253 -15.61 -2.55 -11.48
N SER A 254 -15.37 -1.31 -11.90
CA SER A 254 -14.61 -0.31 -11.17
C SER A 254 -15.17 1.09 -11.46
N HIS A 255 -15.00 2.00 -10.50
CA HIS A 255 -15.34 3.42 -10.61
C HIS A 255 -14.05 4.24 -10.53
N HIS A 256 -13.92 5.25 -11.39
CA HIS A 256 -12.77 6.13 -11.42
C HIS A 256 -13.22 7.58 -11.56
N GLU A 257 -12.85 8.43 -10.60
CA GLU A 257 -13.14 9.85 -10.61
C GLU A 257 -11.83 10.63 -10.70
N HIS A 258 -11.68 11.44 -11.74
CA HIS A 258 -10.44 12.17 -12.03
C HIS A 258 -10.72 13.66 -12.19
N ARG A 259 -10.00 14.47 -11.42
CA ARG A 259 -10.13 15.93 -11.41
C ARG A 259 -8.78 16.63 -11.58
N ASP A 260 -8.77 17.67 -12.42
CA ASP A 260 -7.60 18.55 -12.64
C ASP A 260 -6.38 17.78 -13.19
N THR A 261 -6.61 16.85 -14.15
CA THR A 261 -5.61 15.90 -14.65
C THR A 261 -4.89 16.33 -15.93
N LYS A 262 -3.60 15.98 -16.02
CA LYS A 262 -2.67 16.25 -17.13
C LYS A 262 -2.04 14.93 -17.62
N PRO A 263 -1.37 14.88 -18.78
CA PRO A 263 -1.28 13.71 -19.65
C PRO A 263 -1.16 12.34 -18.97
N SER A 264 -2.21 11.53 -19.14
CA SER A 264 -2.32 10.18 -18.63
C SER A 264 -2.38 9.16 -19.76
N HIS A 265 -1.73 8.02 -19.56
CA HIS A 265 -1.78 6.86 -20.46
C HIS A 265 -2.41 5.69 -19.71
N HIS A 266 -3.34 4.98 -20.35
CA HIS A 266 -4.01 3.83 -19.75
C HIS A 266 -4.03 2.64 -20.71
N GLU A 267 -3.56 1.48 -20.25
CA GLU A 267 -3.67 0.22 -20.97
C GLU A 267 -4.63 -0.71 -20.22
N HIS A 268 -5.69 -1.17 -20.89
CA HIS A 268 -6.68 -2.06 -20.30
C HIS A 268 -6.80 -3.35 -21.09
N ARG A 269 -6.69 -4.47 -20.38
CA ARG A 269 -6.76 -5.82 -20.93
C ARG A 269 -7.70 -6.73 -20.13
N ASP A 270 -8.56 -7.46 -20.83
CA ASP A 270 -9.47 -8.47 -20.25
C ASP A 270 -10.42 -7.87 -19.18
N THR A 271 -10.84 -6.61 -19.37
CA THR A 271 -11.56 -5.79 -18.37
C THR A 271 -13.07 -5.72 -18.61
N LYS A 272 -13.85 -5.81 -17.53
CA LYS A 272 -15.33 -5.66 -17.54
C LYS A 272 -15.78 -4.18 -17.53
N PRO A 273 -17.07 -3.88 -17.78
CA PRO A 273 -17.58 -2.50 -17.79
C PRO A 273 -17.22 -1.74 -16.52
N SER A 274 -16.69 -0.54 -16.71
CA SER A 274 -16.35 0.44 -15.69
C SER A 274 -17.12 1.74 -15.90
N HIS A 275 -17.10 2.59 -14.89
CA HIS A 275 -17.59 3.96 -14.94
C HIS A 275 -16.39 4.91 -14.75
N HIS A 276 -16.31 5.95 -15.56
CA HIS A 276 -15.27 6.98 -15.46
C HIS A 276 -15.91 8.37 -15.47
N GLU A 277 -15.58 9.20 -14.48
CA GLU A 277 -15.94 10.61 -14.46
C GLU A 277 -14.68 11.46 -14.53
N HIS A 278 -14.64 12.40 -15.48
CA HIS A 278 -13.44 13.14 -15.82
C HIS A 278 -13.74 14.65 -15.90
N ARG A 279 -13.16 15.41 -14.96
CA ARG A 279 -13.32 16.85 -14.88
C ARG A 279 -11.99 17.59 -15.08
N ASP A 280 -12.01 18.57 -15.98
CA ASP A 280 -10.88 19.45 -16.27
C ASP A 280 -9.59 18.70 -16.73
N MET A 281 -9.79 17.51 -17.34
CA MET A 281 -8.74 16.67 -17.95
C MET A 281 -8.23 17.27 -19.27
N LYS A 282 -6.90 17.31 -19.47
CA LYS A 282 -6.29 17.96 -20.64
C LYS A 282 -6.01 17.07 -21.86
N GLN A 283 -5.57 15.84 -21.61
CA GLN A 283 -5.18 14.87 -22.64
C GLN A 283 -5.09 13.51 -21.96
N SER A 284 -5.64 12.48 -22.60
CA SER A 284 -5.43 11.09 -22.25
C SER A 284 -5.19 10.25 -23.50
N HIS A 285 -4.50 9.14 -23.32
CA HIS A 285 -4.39 8.06 -24.29
C HIS A 285 -4.88 6.77 -23.64
N HIS A 286 -5.58 5.94 -24.41
CA HIS A 286 -6.22 4.72 -23.94
C HIS A 286 -6.00 3.61 -24.97
N GLU A 287 -5.32 2.54 -24.56
CA GLU A 287 -5.26 1.29 -25.32
C GLU A 287 -6.17 0.24 -24.65
N HIS A 288 -6.95 -0.48 -25.46
CA HIS A 288 -8.00 -1.37 -24.99
C HIS A 288 -7.96 -2.70 -25.74
N ARG A 289 -7.91 -3.79 -24.98
CA ARG A 289 -7.95 -5.16 -25.49
C ARG A 289 -8.95 -6.00 -24.73
N ASP A 290 -9.80 -6.72 -25.47
CA ASP A 290 -10.78 -7.67 -24.92
C ASP A 290 -11.72 -7.02 -23.87
N MET A 291 -12.00 -5.72 -24.07
CA MET A 291 -12.82 -4.82 -23.25
C MET A 291 -14.33 -5.03 -23.50
N LYS A 292 -15.17 -4.70 -22.50
CA LYS A 292 -16.62 -4.54 -22.67
C LYS A 292 -17.03 -3.07 -22.57
N PRO A 293 -18.14 -2.63 -23.20
CA PRO A 293 -18.58 -1.23 -23.17
C PRO A 293 -18.66 -0.66 -21.76
N SER A 294 -18.07 0.52 -21.57
CA SER A 294 -17.97 1.27 -20.32
C SER A 294 -18.61 2.66 -20.49
N HIS A 295 -19.04 3.24 -19.37
CA HIS A 295 -19.63 4.58 -19.34
C HIS A 295 -18.56 5.62 -18.99
N HIS A 296 -18.62 6.78 -19.64
CA HIS A 296 -17.68 7.88 -19.46
C HIS A 296 -18.45 9.20 -19.45
N GLU A 297 -18.28 10.01 -18.42
CA GLU A 297 -18.77 11.39 -18.37
C GLU A 297 -17.60 12.37 -18.30
N HIS A 298 -17.66 13.43 -19.11
CA HIS A 298 -16.58 14.41 -19.27
C HIS A 298 -17.09 15.84 -19.09
N GLU A 299 -16.71 16.51 -18.00
CA GLU A 299 -16.98 17.94 -17.78
C GLU A 299 -15.75 18.78 -18.15
N ALA A 300 -15.83 19.49 -19.29
CA ALA A 300 -14.75 20.32 -19.81
C ALA A 300 -15.12 21.81 -19.77
N VAL A 301 -14.54 22.57 -18.83
CA VAL A 301 -14.84 24.01 -18.66
C VAL A 301 -14.11 24.85 -19.71
N SER A 302 -14.71 24.96 -20.91
CA SER A 302 -14.18 25.79 -22.00
C SER A 302 -14.35 27.30 -21.72
N PRO A 303 -13.32 28.14 -21.96
CA PRO A 303 -13.45 29.59 -21.85
C PRO A 303 -14.39 30.15 -22.93
N ARG A 304 -15.38 30.93 -22.48
CA ARG A 304 -16.56 31.32 -23.26
C ARG A 304 -16.26 32.44 -24.28
N THR A 305 -15.87 32.06 -25.50
CA THR A 305 -15.73 32.98 -26.64
C THR A 305 -16.81 32.75 -27.70
N ARG A 306 -17.24 33.83 -28.39
CA ARG A 306 -18.46 33.88 -29.20
C ARG A 306 -18.13 34.24 -30.65
N SER A 307 -18.33 33.31 -31.58
CA SER A 307 -18.34 33.57 -33.04
C SER A 307 -19.40 32.69 -33.72
N ARG A 308 -19.79 33.00 -34.97
CA ARG A 308 -21.03 32.49 -35.60
C ARG A 308 -20.92 32.32 -37.12
N LEU A 309 -21.26 31.10 -37.60
CA LEU A 309 -21.48 30.69 -39.01
C LEU A 309 -20.19 30.71 -39.90
N THR A 310 -20.04 29.90 -40.97
CA THR A 310 -20.92 28.93 -41.68
C THR A 310 -20.24 27.56 -41.98
N THR A 311 -21.07 26.54 -42.22
CA THR A 311 -20.91 25.30 -43.06
C THR A 311 -19.67 25.15 -43.96
N ASN A 312 -19.14 23.95 -44.29
CA ASN A 312 -19.65 22.57 -44.10
C ASN A 312 -18.55 21.48 -44.21
N THR A 313 -18.80 20.29 -43.62
CA THR A 313 -18.41 18.89 -44.01
C THR A 313 -17.07 18.59 -44.73
N GLU A 314 -16.33 17.49 -44.46
CA GLU A 314 -16.65 16.27 -43.71
C GLU A 314 -15.38 15.51 -43.26
N THR A 315 -15.40 14.86 -42.10
CA THR A 315 -14.62 13.63 -41.83
C THR A 315 -15.37 12.84 -40.74
N ARG A 316 -15.84 11.63 -41.06
CA ARG A 316 -16.71 10.84 -40.19
C ARG A 316 -15.93 9.92 -39.27
N SER A 317 -16.25 9.97 -37.97
CA SER A 317 -16.18 8.81 -37.08
C SER A 317 -17.60 8.52 -36.57
N SER A 318 -18.00 7.25 -36.60
CA SER A 318 -19.42 6.84 -36.67
C SER A 318 -19.59 5.40 -36.19
N LEU A 319 -20.74 4.93 -35.69
CA LEU A 319 -22.05 5.55 -35.40
C LEU A 319 -22.78 4.65 -34.38
N THR A 320 -23.90 5.11 -33.80
CA THR A 320 -24.79 4.27 -32.97
C THR A 320 -25.71 3.36 -33.80
N THR A 321 -26.24 2.33 -33.13
CA THR A 321 -27.25 1.34 -33.55
C THR A 321 -28.43 1.95 -34.34
N ASN A 322 -29.08 1.26 -35.30
CA ASN A 322 -29.96 0.11 -35.07
C ASN A 322 -30.50 -0.58 -36.37
N THR A 323 -31.06 -1.78 -36.18
CA THR A 323 -32.11 -2.53 -36.93
C THR A 323 -32.47 -2.25 -38.41
N GLU A 324 -32.54 -3.37 -39.15
CA GLU A 324 -33.61 -3.82 -40.09
C GLU A 324 -33.57 -3.62 -41.63
N THR A 325 -33.96 -4.73 -42.29
CA THR A 325 -34.74 -4.89 -43.53
C THR A 325 -34.27 -4.21 -44.84
N ARG A 326 -33.64 -5.01 -45.71
CA ARG A 326 -33.50 -4.71 -47.15
C ARG A 326 -34.81 -4.95 -47.89
N SER A 327 -35.26 -4.00 -48.71
CA SER A 327 -36.23 -4.26 -49.79
C SER A 327 -36.04 -3.32 -50.99
N SER A 328 -35.74 -3.89 -52.15
CA SER A 328 -35.64 -3.29 -53.49
C SER A 328 -35.37 -4.45 -54.47
N LEU A 329 -36.13 -4.74 -55.54
CA LEU A 329 -36.70 -3.89 -56.61
C LEU A 329 -35.62 -3.17 -57.44
N THR A 330 -35.52 -3.26 -58.77
CA THR A 330 -36.22 -4.09 -59.79
C THR A 330 -35.46 -3.98 -61.13
N THR A 331 -35.53 -4.98 -62.01
CA THR A 331 -35.41 -4.82 -63.48
C THR A 331 -36.17 -5.93 -64.21
N ASN A 332 -36.88 -5.59 -65.30
CA ASN A 332 -37.75 -6.50 -66.07
C ASN A 332 -37.09 -7.02 -67.36
N THR A 333 -37.51 -8.20 -67.83
CA THR A 333 -37.82 -8.50 -69.26
C THR A 333 -38.66 -9.79 -69.36
N GLU A 334 -39.49 -9.91 -70.41
CA GLU A 334 -40.48 -10.99 -70.60
C GLU A 334 -39.94 -12.17 -71.43
N THR A 335 -40.43 -13.41 -71.19
CA THR A 335 -41.07 -14.35 -72.17
C THR A 335 -41.51 -15.68 -71.48
N GLN A 336 -41.97 -16.72 -72.20
CA GLN A 336 -43.01 -17.70 -71.75
C GLN A 336 -42.55 -19.20 -71.60
N SER A 337 -43.07 -19.99 -70.60
CA SER A 337 -43.48 -21.47 -70.60
C SER A 337 -42.93 -22.63 -69.62
N ARG A 338 -43.65 -23.02 -68.51
CA ARG A 338 -44.06 -24.41 -67.94
C ARG A 338 -43.23 -25.38 -66.95
N LEU A 339 -43.96 -26.27 -66.18
CA LEU A 339 -43.67 -27.57 -65.38
C LEU A 339 -43.14 -27.54 -63.88
N THR A 340 -43.04 -28.56 -62.94
CA THR A 340 -43.05 -30.08 -62.76
C THR A 340 -43.55 -30.64 -61.33
N THR A 341 -43.41 -31.95 -60.90
CA THR A 341 -43.90 -32.63 -59.60
C THR A 341 -43.09 -33.89 -59.03
N ASN A 342 -43.45 -34.57 -57.87
CA ASN A 342 -42.63 -35.59 -57.07
C ASN A 342 -43.33 -36.52 -55.95
N THR A 343 -42.88 -37.80 -55.65
CA THR A 343 -43.16 -38.72 -54.45
C THR A 343 -42.20 -39.96 -54.29
N GLU A 344 -42.20 -40.68 -53.14
CA GLU A 344 -41.73 -42.09 -52.80
C GLU A 344 -40.31 -42.63 -53.14
N THR A 345 -39.53 -42.98 -52.10
CA THR A 345 -38.92 -44.32 -51.83
C THR A 345 -38.46 -44.42 -50.38
#